data_AF-A0A2T0KEF1-F1
#
_entry.id   AF-A0A2T0KEF1-F1
#
_cell.length_a   1.000
_cell.length_b   1.000
_cell.length_c   1.000
_cell.angle_alpha   90.00
_cell.angle_beta   90.00
_cell.angle_gamma   90.00
#
_symmetry.space_group_name_H-M   'P 1'
#
loop_
_entity.id
_entity.type
_entity.pdbx_description
1 polymer ?
#
loop_
_entity_poly.entity_id
_entity_poly.type
_entity_poly.pdbx_seq_one_letter_code
_entity_poly.pdbx_strand_id
1 'polypeptide(L)' 'MKCVVELSEAEEMTLQQLSINHMHRDTRTRAAALSLRGHRIKRKLTAGQLGVSGQSVCDWLTHGATAAWTAR' A
#
# COMPACT_ATOMS: atom_id res chain seq x y z
N MET A 1 -6.82 -4.52 15.26
CA MET A 1 -5.70 -3.54 15.26
C MET A 1 -5.96 -2.39 14.30
N LYS A 2 -5.57 -1.16 14.67
CA LYS A 2 -5.68 0.04 13.84
C LYS A 2 -4.34 0.23 13.12
N CYS A 3 -4.27 -0.11 11.84
CA CYS A 3 -3.02 -0.10 11.07
C CYS A 3 -2.82 1.27 10.38
N VAL A 4 -2.47 2.32 11.13
CA VAL A 4 -2.31 3.68 10.60
C VAL A 4 -0.95 3.81 9.95
N VAL A 5 -0.91 4.43 8.77
CA VAL A 5 0.34 4.81 8.09
C VAL A 5 0.33 6.33 7.97
N GLU A 6 1.43 6.95 8.36
CA GLU A 6 1.70 8.36 8.11
C GLU A 6 2.78 8.41 7.04
N LEU A 7 2.53 9.15 5.96
CA LEU A 7 3.45 9.31 4.84
C LEU A 7 3.90 10.76 4.80
N SER A 8 5.18 10.97 4.54
CA SER A 8 5.68 12.25 4.06
C SER A 8 5.21 12.51 2.62
N GLU A 9 5.27 13.77 2.19
CA GLU A 9 4.95 14.17 0.81
C GLU A 9 5.77 13.37 -0.22
N ALA A 10 7.07 13.19 0.04
CA ALA A 10 7.97 12.45 -0.85
C ALA A 10 7.59 10.95 -0.96
N GLU A 11 7.22 10.32 0.15
CA GLU A 11 6.74 8.93 0.16
C GLU A 11 5.39 8.80 -0.55
N GLU A 12 4.49 9.76 -0.36
CA GLU A 12 3.20 9.79 -1.03
C GLU A 12 3.36 9.88 -2.55
N MET A 13 4.17 10.83 -3.03
CA MET A 13 4.48 10.99 -4.45
C MET A 13 5.12 9.72 -5.03
N THR A 14 6.05 9.12 -4.29
CA THR A 14 6.73 7.89 -4.72
C THR A 14 5.73 6.74 -4.85
N LEU A 15 4.83 6.55 -3.88
CA LEU A 15 3.83 5.50 -3.92
C LEU A 15 2.78 5.72 -5.02
N GLN A 16 2.39 6.98 -5.27
CA GLN A 16 1.53 7.31 -6.41
C GLN A 16 2.21 6.93 -7.73
N GLN A 17 3.47 7.31 -7.92
CA GLN A 17 4.23 6.98 -9.12
C GLN A 17 4.40 5.47 -9.31
N LEU A 18 4.73 4.75 -8.22
CA LEU A 18 4.85 3.29 -8.22
C LEU A 18 3.52 2.61 -8.55
N SER A 19 2.40 3.13 -8.04
CA SER A 19 1.07 2.56 -8.29
C SER A 19 0.67 2.59 -9.77
N ILE A 20 1.21 3.54 -10.53
CA ILE A 20 0.88 3.73 -11.95
C ILE A 20 1.90 2.99 -12.83
N ASN A 21 3.20 3.21 -12.58
CA ASN A 21 4.24 2.95 -13.57
C ASN A 21 5.10 1.70 -13.29
N HIS A 22 4.90 1.03 -12.17
CA HIS A 22 5.70 -0.15 -11.87
C HIS A 22 5.32 -1.36 -12.74
N MET A 23 6.32 -2.10 -13.25
CA MET A 23 6.09 -3.24 -14.14
C MET A 23 5.25 -4.35 -13.51
N HIS A 24 5.44 -4.60 -12.22
CA HIS A 24 4.73 -5.65 -11.50
C HIS A 24 3.40 -5.14 -10.94
N ARG A 25 2.31 -5.82 -11.31
CA ARG A 25 0.95 -5.53 -10.84
C ARG A 25 0.85 -5.61 -9.32
N ASP A 26 1.49 -6.60 -8.68
CA ASP A 26 1.47 -6.75 -7.23
C ASP A 26 2.07 -5.52 -6.52
N THR A 27 3.22 -5.04 -6.97
CA THR A 27 3.82 -3.79 -6.46
C THR A 27 2.89 -2.59 -6.66
N ARG A 28 2.24 -2.47 -7.83
CA ARG A 28 1.27 -1.40 -8.09
C ARG A 28 0.11 -1.43 -7.10
N THR A 29 -0.47 -2.60 -6.87
CA THR A 29 -1.59 -2.80 -5.92
C THR A 29 -1.17 -2.50 -4.49
N ARG A 30 0.02 -2.91 -4.07
CA ARG A 30 0.54 -2.62 -2.71
C ARG A 30 0.85 -1.14 -2.52
N ALA A 31 1.44 -0.48 -3.53
CA ALA A 31 1.70 0.95 -3.50
C ALA A 31 0.40 1.75 -3.39
N ALA A 32 -0.62 1.40 -4.19
CA ALA A 32 -1.96 2.00 -4.09
C ALA A 32 -2.60 1.80 -2.70
N ALA A 33 -2.44 0.60 -2.12
CA ALA A 33 -2.93 0.32 -0.77
C ALA A 33 -2.26 1.23 0.29
N LEU A 34 -0.94 1.40 0.21
CA LEU A 34 -0.16 2.26 1.10
C LEU A 34 -0.57 3.75 0.96
N SER A 35 -0.67 4.27 -0.27
CA SER A 35 -1.13 5.65 -0.52
C SER A 35 -2.51 5.91 0.07
N LEU A 36 -3.49 5.03 -0.20
CA LEU A 36 -4.85 5.19 0.35
C LEU A 36 -4.85 5.18 1.88
N ARG A 37 -3.97 4.40 2.50
CA ARG A 37 -3.85 4.36 3.97
C ARG A 37 -3.17 5.60 4.54
N GLY A 38 -2.19 6.18 3.84
CA GLY A 38 -1.61 7.48 4.18
C GLY A 38 -2.65 8.60 4.17
N HIS A 39 -3.57 8.58 3.20
CA HIS A 39 -4.76 9.45 3.17
C HIS A 39 -5.85 9.10 4.20
N ARG A 40 -5.55 8.21 5.15
CA ARG A 40 -6.45 7.77 6.24
C ARG A 40 -7.76 7.13 5.75
N ILE A 41 -7.80 6.63 4.51
CA ILE A 41 -8.96 5.92 3.96
C ILE A 41 -9.20 4.64 4.74
N LYS A 42 -10.48 4.35 5.05
CA LYS A 42 -10.87 3.18 5.84
C LYS A 42 -10.45 1.89 5.13
N ARG A 43 -9.88 0.94 5.88
CA ARG A 43 -9.40 -0.36 5.38
C ARG A 43 -10.40 -1.09 4.47
N LYS A 44 -11.68 -1.15 4.86
CA LYS A 44 -12.73 -1.82 4.07
C LYS A 44 -12.93 -1.16 2.71
N LEU A 45 -12.83 0.16 2.66
CA LEU A 45 -12.96 0.91 1.41
C LEU A 45 -11.74 0.69 0.52
N THR A 46 -10.53 0.78 1.07
CA THR A 46 -9.28 0.44 0.36
C THR A 46 -9.33 -0.98 -0.23
N ALA A 47 -9.75 -1.96 0.59
CA ALA A 47 -9.89 -3.35 0.17
C ALA A 47 -10.89 -3.50 -0.98
N GLY A 48 -12.05 -2.82 -0.90
CA GLY A 48 -13.05 -2.80 -1.95
C GLY A 48 -12.55 -2.16 -3.25
N GLN A 49 -11.83 -1.04 -3.16
CA GLN A 49 -11.26 -0.34 -4.32
C GLN A 49 -10.20 -1.20 -5.04
N LEU A 50 -9.47 -2.02 -4.31
CA LEU A 50 -8.40 -2.86 -4.85
C LEU A 50 -8.84 -4.29 -5.17
N GLY A 51 -10.06 -4.69 -4.79
CA GLY A 51 -10.56 -6.05 -4.97
C GLY A 51 -9.81 -7.11 -4.15
N VAL A 52 -9.31 -6.74 -2.97
CA VAL A 52 -8.50 -7.61 -2.09
C VAL A 52 -9.14 -7.75 -0.70
N SER A 53 -8.64 -8.67 0.11
CA SER A 53 -9.11 -8.78 1.49
C SER A 53 -8.58 -7.63 2.35
N GLY A 54 -9.37 -7.18 3.33
CA GLY A 54 -8.91 -6.17 4.29
C GLY A 54 -7.75 -6.64 5.17
N GLN A 55 -7.57 -7.97 5.30
CA GLN A 55 -6.44 -8.57 6.00
C GLN A 55 -5.16 -8.42 5.18
N SER A 56 -5.22 -8.70 3.87
CA SER A 56 -4.08 -8.52 2.95
C SER A 56 -3.54 -7.09 2.98
N VAL A 57 -4.44 -6.10 3.05
CA VAL A 57 -4.03 -4.68 3.23
C VAL A 57 -3.27 -4.50 4.54
N CYS A 58 -3.69 -5.13 5.65
CA CYS A 58 -2.96 -5.02 6.92
C CYS A 58 -1.61 -5.75 6.89
N ASP A 59 -1.55 -6.93 6.27
CA ASP A 59 -0.35 -7.75 6.20
C ASP A 59 0.74 -7.02 5.39
N TRP A 60 0.36 -6.38 4.28
CA TRP A 60 1.30 -5.56 3.49
C TRP A 60 1.84 -4.36 4.25
N LEU A 61 1.03 -3.73 5.10
CA LEU A 61 1.49 -2.62 5.95
C LEU A 61 2.40 -3.12 7.08
N THR A 62 2.15 -4.33 7.59
CA THR A 62 2.86 -4.90 8.75
C THR A 62 4.17 -5.58 8.33
N HIS A 63 4.25 -6.09 7.10
CA HIS A 63 5.43 -6.78 6.55
C HIS A 63 6.15 -5.99 5.43
N GLY A 64 5.59 -4.85 5.02
CA GLY A 64 6.06 -4.03 3.90
C GLY A 64 7.32 -3.21 4.14
N ALA A 65 7.84 -3.15 5.37
CA ALA A 65 9.14 -2.52 5.64
C ALA A 65 10.33 -3.49 5.46
N THR A 66 10.10 -4.81 5.46
CA THR A 66 11.18 -5.81 5.46
C THR A 66 11.14 -6.80 4.28
N ALA A 67 9.99 -7.01 3.64
CA ALA A 67 9.88 -7.97 2.52
C ALA A 67 9.84 -7.32 1.12
N ALA A 68 9.71 -5.99 1.02
CA ALA A 68 9.53 -5.30 -0.27
C ALA A 68 10.83 -5.03 -1.05
N TRP A 69 12.00 -5.37 -0.49
CA TRP A 69 13.31 -5.04 -1.09
C TRP A 69 14.28 -6.22 -1.20
N THR A 70 13.85 -7.43 -0.84
CA THR A 70 14.67 -8.65 -0.85
C THR A 70 13.99 -9.75 -1.65
N ALA A 71 13.81 -9.52 -2.95
CA ALA A 71 13.75 -10.61 -3.91
C ALA A 71 14.73 -10.24 -5.03
N ARG A 72 15.96 -10.72 -4.86
CA ARG A 72 16.98 -10.81 -5.90
C ARG A 72 16.78 -12.13 -6.63
#